data_AF-A0A6M1Z9T1-F1
#
_entry.id   AF-A0A6M1Z9T1-F1
#
_cell.length_a   1.000
_cell.length_b   1.000
_cell.length_c   1.000
_cell.angle_alpha   90.00
_cell.angle_beta   90.00
_cell.angle_gamma   90.00
#
_symmetry.space_group_name_H-M   'P 1'
#
loop_
_entity.id
_entity.type
_entity.pdbx_description
1 polymer ?
#
loop_
_entity_poly.entity_id
_entity_poly.type
_entity_poly.pdbx_seq_one_letter_code
_entity_poly.pdbx_strand_id
1 'polypeptide(L)'
;MRYLMTPQQTRFFSEHGTIDFDPLISDEDLHILEEALKTHPSGRDLFRHSEGARKILCSKKFGEIGAALFNETPLMVAYTQYPFAPVEEEVTLEFISSFSDLAGAVLLNTEQSIFVAPTHPLPPFQGVLIAYGSTRTRYKINTLDPKGHELKKLGFGSGDRLKAETHPIVARK
;
A
#
# COMPACT_ATOMS: atom_id res chain seq x y z
N MET A 1 -0.60 13.04 16.65
CA MET A 1 -0.93 14.24 15.83
C MET A 1 -1.72 13.78 14.62
N ARG A 2 -2.79 14.49 14.25
CA ARG A 2 -3.43 14.29 12.94
C ARG A 2 -2.57 15.01 11.89
N TYR A 3 -2.18 14.31 10.85
CA TYR A 3 -1.47 14.94 9.74
C TYR A 3 -2.50 15.74 8.94
N LEU A 4 -2.33 17.06 8.85
CA LEU A 4 -3.23 17.93 8.09
C LEU A 4 -2.64 18.16 6.71
N MET A 5 -3.26 17.56 5.69
CA MET A 5 -2.91 17.82 4.31
C MET A 5 -3.27 19.25 3.93
N THR A 6 -2.30 19.99 3.40
CA THR A 6 -2.57 21.33 2.87
C THR A 6 -3.26 21.23 1.50
N PRO A 7 -4.13 22.19 1.13
CA PRO A 7 -4.73 22.22 -0.20
C PRO A 7 -3.70 22.23 -1.34
N GLN A 8 -2.53 22.85 -1.11
CA GLN A 8 -1.44 22.88 -2.08
C GLN A 8 -0.86 21.48 -2.34
N GLN A 9 -0.65 20.68 -1.30
CA GLN A 9 -0.14 19.32 -1.45
C GLN A 9 -1.16 18.40 -2.15
N THR A 10 -2.45 18.48 -1.79
CA THR A 10 -3.51 17.70 -2.48
C THR A 10 -3.59 18.08 -3.96
N ARG A 11 -3.50 19.38 -4.28
CA ARG A 11 -3.47 19.85 -5.67
C ARG A 11 -2.23 19.35 -6.40
N PHE A 12 -1.06 19.47 -5.78
CA PHE A 12 0.20 18.98 -6.37
C PHE A 12 0.11 17.49 -6.71
N PHE A 13 -0.36 16.67 -5.77
CA PHE A 13 -0.55 15.24 -6.00
C PHE A 13 -1.56 14.95 -7.11
N SER A 14 -2.67 15.69 -7.18
CA SER A 14 -3.66 15.52 -8.25
C SER A 14 -3.11 15.88 -9.64
N GLU A 15 -2.17 16.82 -9.72
CA GLU A 15 -1.54 17.25 -10.98
C GLU A 15 -0.41 16.32 -11.42
N HIS A 16 0.36 15.77 -10.48
CA HIS A 16 1.59 15.01 -10.78
C HIS A 16 1.43 13.50 -10.60
N GLY A 17 0.43 13.04 -9.84
CA GLY A 17 0.23 11.62 -9.52
C GLY A 17 1.20 11.05 -8.49
N THR A 18 2.16 11.85 -7.99
CA THR A 18 3.11 11.46 -6.95
C THR A 18 3.41 12.64 -6.02
N ILE A 19 3.76 12.35 -4.76
CA ILE A 19 4.22 13.35 -3.79
C ILE A 19 5.11 12.71 -2.71
N ASP A 20 6.19 13.40 -2.37
CA ASP A 20 7.18 12.95 -1.41
C ASP A 20 7.00 13.62 -0.04
N PHE A 21 7.31 12.88 1.01
CA PHE A 21 7.32 13.33 2.39
C PHE A 21 8.59 12.87 3.11
N ASP A 22 8.90 13.53 4.24
CA ASP A 22 9.85 13.03 5.22
C ASP A 22 9.53 11.58 5.62
N PRO A 23 10.55 10.78 5.97
CA PRO A 23 10.38 9.38 6.29
C PRO A 23 9.30 9.16 7.36
N LEU A 24 8.27 8.40 7.00
CA LEU A 24 7.14 8.13 7.88
C LEU A 24 7.33 6.86 8.73
N ILE A 25 8.36 6.06 8.44
CA ILE A 25 8.80 4.89 9.21
C ILE A 25 10.19 5.15 9.82
N SER A 26 10.46 4.50 10.96
CA SER A 26 11.76 4.54 11.65
C SER A 26 12.61 3.30 11.36
N ASP A 27 13.89 3.33 11.73
CA ASP A 27 14.76 2.13 11.71
C ASP A 27 14.22 1.01 12.62
N GLU A 28 13.59 1.36 13.74
CA GLU A 28 12.96 0.40 14.65
C GLU A 28 11.77 -0.30 13.98
N ASP A 29 10.94 0.46 13.25
CA ASP A 29 9.85 -0.11 12.46
C ASP A 29 10.39 -1.08 11.40
N LEU A 30 11.48 -0.70 10.71
CA LEU A 30 12.10 -1.54 9.69
C LEU A 30 12.62 -2.85 10.30
N HIS A 31 13.29 -2.78 11.44
CA HIS A 31 13.76 -3.96 12.16
C HIS A 31 12.62 -4.92 12.53
N ILE A 32 11.47 -4.40 12.97
CA ILE A 32 10.27 -5.22 13.25
C ILE A 32 9.78 -5.94 11.98
N LEU A 33 9.85 -5.28 10.82
CA LEU A 33 9.48 -5.88 9.53
C LEU A 33 10.49 -6.95 9.08
N GLU A 34 11.79 -6.74 9.32
CA GLU A 34 12.85 -7.72 9.05
C GLU A 34 12.69 -8.98 9.92
N GLU A 35 12.34 -8.84 11.21
CA GLU A 35 12.03 -10.00 12.05
C GLU A 35 10.79 -10.75 11.55
N ALA A 36 9.76 -10.04 11.07
CA ALA A 36 8.59 -10.68 10.47
C ALA A 36 8.94 -11.48 9.20
N LEU A 37 9.83 -10.94 8.37
CA LEU A 37 10.35 -11.58 7.15
C LEU A 37 11.03 -12.92 7.41
N LYS A 38 11.75 -13.07 8.53
CA LYS A 38 12.41 -14.36 8.88
C LYS A 38 11.42 -15.50 8.99
N THR A 39 10.19 -15.21 9.44
CA THR A 39 9.12 -16.21 9.56
C THR A 39 8.24 -16.29 8.31
N HIS A 40 8.16 -15.22 7.52
CA HIS A 40 7.34 -15.13 6.31
C HIS A 40 8.17 -14.58 5.14
N PRO A 41 9.03 -15.42 4.52
CA PRO A 41 10.02 -14.95 3.54
C PRO A 41 9.44 -14.42 2.23
N SER A 42 8.15 -14.62 1.96
CA SER A 42 7.50 -14.04 0.78
C SER A 42 7.41 -12.52 0.86
N GLY A 43 7.42 -11.94 2.07
CA GLY A 43 7.29 -10.51 2.29
C GLY A 43 5.90 -9.93 2.00
N ARG A 44 4.98 -10.76 1.49
CA ARG A 44 3.62 -10.36 1.13
C ARG A 44 2.75 -10.37 2.37
N ASP A 45 1.96 -9.31 2.54
CA ASP A 45 0.94 -9.20 3.58
C ASP A 45 1.43 -9.54 4.99
N LEU A 46 2.64 -9.10 5.37
CA LEU A 46 3.24 -9.35 6.69
C LEU A 46 2.32 -8.95 7.86
N PHE A 47 1.44 -7.96 7.65
CA PHE A 47 0.42 -7.54 8.62
C PHE A 47 -0.58 -8.65 9.02
N ARG A 48 -0.69 -9.73 8.23
CA ARG A 48 -1.53 -10.89 8.56
C ARG A 48 -0.86 -11.84 9.55
N HIS A 49 0.47 -11.76 9.64
CA HIS A 49 1.29 -12.78 10.27
C HIS A 49 2.10 -12.27 11.48
N SER A 50 2.30 -10.96 11.58
CA SER A 50 3.00 -10.32 12.70
C SER A 50 2.18 -9.15 13.24
N GLU A 51 1.90 -9.14 14.54
CA GLU A 51 1.21 -8.03 15.20
C GLU A 51 2.03 -6.74 15.12
N GLY A 52 3.36 -6.84 15.24
CA GLY A 52 4.28 -5.72 15.08
C GLY A 52 4.18 -5.14 13.66
N ALA A 53 4.31 -5.99 12.64
CA ALA A 53 4.14 -5.57 11.25
C ALA A 53 2.76 -4.97 10.99
N ARG A 54 1.70 -5.52 11.60
CA ARG A 54 0.34 -4.99 11.47
C ARG A 54 0.20 -3.58 12.05
N LYS A 55 0.78 -3.31 13.23
CA LYS A 55 0.74 -1.97 13.84
C LYS A 55 1.38 -0.92 12.95
N ILE A 56 2.47 -1.28 12.27
CA ILE A 56 3.19 -0.41 11.34
C ILE A 56 2.42 -0.26 10.04
N LEU A 57 2.23 -1.36 9.31
CA LEU A 57 1.70 -1.36 7.94
C LEU A 57 0.21 -0.97 7.86
N CYS A 58 -0.54 -1.12 8.95
CA CYS A 58 -1.93 -0.70 9.05
C CYS A 58 -2.09 0.55 9.95
N SER A 59 -1.03 1.36 10.08
CA SER A 59 -1.08 2.60 10.85
C SER A 59 -2.09 3.59 10.27
N LYS A 60 -2.88 4.20 11.15
CA LYS A 60 -3.77 5.31 10.79
C LYS A 60 -3.02 6.50 10.21
N LYS A 61 -1.75 6.70 10.60
CA LYS A 61 -0.91 7.79 10.08
C LYS A 61 -0.84 7.75 8.56
N PHE A 62 -0.54 6.58 7.98
CA PHE A 62 -0.43 6.43 6.53
C PHE A 62 -1.82 6.45 5.88
N GLY A 63 -2.79 5.81 6.52
CA GLY A 63 -4.17 5.77 6.04
C GLY A 63 -4.81 7.15 5.92
N GLU A 64 -4.65 8.02 6.91
CA GLU A 64 -5.23 9.37 6.92
C GLU A 64 -4.61 10.26 5.83
N ILE A 65 -3.28 10.19 5.64
CA ILE A 65 -2.60 10.90 4.55
C ILE A 65 -3.09 10.38 3.19
N GLY A 66 -3.08 9.06 3.00
CA GLY A 66 -3.56 8.42 1.78
C GLY A 66 -5.02 8.77 1.47
N ALA A 67 -5.90 8.74 2.47
CA ALA A 67 -7.33 9.06 2.27
C ALA A 67 -7.53 10.51 1.80
N ALA A 68 -6.73 11.45 2.30
CA ALA A 68 -6.76 12.85 1.88
C ALA A 68 -6.18 13.04 0.47
N LEU A 69 -5.11 12.34 0.11
CA LEU A 69 -4.48 12.44 -1.22
C LEU A 69 -5.31 11.75 -2.31
N PHE A 70 -5.84 10.56 -2.04
CA PHE A 70 -6.63 9.77 -2.99
C PHE A 70 -8.11 10.16 -3.04
N ASN A 71 -8.54 11.07 -2.14
CA ASN A 71 -9.93 11.47 -1.97
C ASN A 71 -10.88 10.27 -1.80
N GLU A 72 -10.45 9.27 -1.03
CA GLU A 72 -11.15 7.98 -0.90
C GLU A 72 -11.33 7.61 0.58
N THR A 73 -12.58 7.33 0.98
CA THR A 73 -12.93 6.80 2.30
C THR A 73 -14.13 5.84 2.21
N PRO A 74 -14.15 4.72 2.96
CA PRO A 74 -13.06 4.23 3.80
C PRO A 74 -11.87 3.75 2.97
N LEU A 75 -10.67 3.91 3.52
CA LEU A 75 -9.43 3.43 2.91
C LEU A 75 -8.98 2.14 3.61
N MET A 76 -8.67 1.11 2.83
CA MET A 76 -8.25 -0.21 3.29
C MET A 76 -6.89 -0.57 2.74
N VAL A 77 -6.11 -1.36 3.49
CA VAL A 77 -4.89 -1.99 2.96
C VAL A 77 -5.28 -3.11 2.02
N ALA A 78 -5.04 -2.94 0.72
CA ALA A 78 -5.28 -3.95 -0.30
C ALA A 78 -4.25 -5.08 -0.18
N TYR A 79 -2.96 -4.71 -0.19
CA TYR A 79 -1.85 -5.63 0.07
C TYR A 79 -0.60 -4.86 0.50
N THR A 80 0.39 -5.58 1.03
CA THR A 80 1.72 -5.03 1.32
C THR A 80 2.83 -5.91 0.76
N GLN A 81 3.95 -5.32 0.38
CA GLN A 81 5.15 -6.04 -0.05
C GLN A 81 6.39 -5.46 0.61
N TYR A 82 7.15 -6.29 1.32
CA TYR A 82 8.48 -5.94 1.86
C TYR A 82 9.40 -7.17 1.84
N PRO A 83 10.58 -7.12 1.19
CA PRO A 83 11.08 -6.01 0.39
C PRO A 83 10.28 -5.85 -0.91
N PHE A 84 10.02 -4.60 -1.26
CA PHE A 84 9.64 -4.17 -2.60
C PHE A 84 10.91 -3.76 -3.34
N ALA A 85 11.12 -4.36 -4.50
CA ALA A 85 12.28 -4.10 -5.35
C ALA A 85 11.94 -3.05 -6.40
N PRO A 86 12.94 -2.26 -6.86
CA PRO A 86 12.76 -1.35 -7.98
C PRO A 86 12.21 -2.07 -9.21
N VAL A 87 11.36 -1.37 -9.95
CA VAL A 87 10.82 -1.80 -11.24
C VAL A 87 11.59 -1.10 -12.35
N GLU A 88 12.02 -1.84 -13.38
CA GLU A 88 12.91 -1.33 -14.44
C GLU A 88 12.16 -0.59 -15.57
N GLU A 89 10.83 -0.59 -15.55
CA GLU A 89 9.97 -0.05 -16.61
C GLU A 89 8.96 0.97 -16.04
N GLU A 90 8.32 1.76 -16.90
CA GLU A 90 7.22 2.69 -16.57
C GLU A 90 5.92 1.93 -16.20
N VAL A 91 6.03 1.00 -15.25
CA VAL A 91 4.91 0.19 -14.76
C VAL A 91 4.13 0.95 -13.70
N THR A 92 2.82 0.82 -13.76
CA THR A 92 1.91 1.42 -12.79
C THR A 92 1.53 0.41 -11.72
N LEU A 93 1.05 0.89 -10.58
CA LEU A 93 0.53 0.04 -9.52
C LEU A 93 -0.61 -0.87 -10.01
N GLU A 94 -1.54 -0.32 -10.80
CA GLU A 94 -2.64 -1.10 -11.37
C GLU A 94 -2.19 -2.18 -12.35
N PHE A 95 -1.09 -1.96 -13.07
CA PHE A 95 -0.56 -2.93 -14.02
C PHE A 95 0.03 -4.15 -13.31
N ILE A 96 0.80 -3.94 -12.25
CA ILE A 96 1.49 -5.02 -11.52
C ILE A 96 0.62 -5.71 -10.46
N SER A 97 -0.52 -5.12 -10.09
CA SER A 97 -1.36 -5.63 -9.01
C SER A 97 -2.41 -6.64 -9.47
N SER A 98 -2.75 -7.60 -8.60
CA SER A 98 -3.97 -8.42 -8.70
C SER A 98 -5.25 -7.69 -8.27
N PHE A 99 -5.21 -6.36 -8.09
CA PHE A 99 -6.38 -5.55 -7.79
C PHE A 99 -6.64 -4.52 -8.91
N SER A 100 -7.91 -4.26 -9.22
CA SER A 100 -8.38 -3.12 -10.00
C SER A 100 -9.02 -2.08 -9.11
N ASP A 101 -9.08 -0.83 -9.59
CA ASP A 101 -9.71 0.28 -8.87
C ASP A 101 -9.01 0.50 -7.51
N LEU A 102 -7.68 0.45 -7.52
CA LEU A 102 -6.87 0.81 -6.36
C LEU A 102 -6.98 2.32 -6.12
N ALA A 103 -6.92 2.73 -4.86
CA ALA A 103 -6.89 4.16 -4.51
C ALA A 103 -5.51 4.77 -4.76
N GLY A 104 -4.45 3.99 -4.56
CA GLY A 104 -3.06 4.39 -4.69
C GLY A 104 -2.15 3.53 -3.81
N ALA A 105 -0.91 3.95 -3.62
CA ALA A 105 0.03 3.30 -2.71
C ALA A 105 0.88 4.31 -1.95
N VAL A 106 1.54 3.84 -0.89
CA VAL A 106 2.70 4.50 -0.30
C VAL A 106 3.91 3.58 -0.36
N LEU A 107 5.05 4.16 -0.70
CA LEU A 107 6.38 3.55 -0.70
C LEU A 107 7.16 4.13 0.48
N LEU A 108 7.70 3.27 1.35
CA LEU A 108 8.31 3.67 2.61
C LEU A 108 9.72 3.08 2.75
N ASN A 109 10.68 3.93 3.09
CA ASN A 109 11.98 3.55 3.59
C ASN A 109 12.40 4.55 4.68
N THR A 110 13.62 4.42 5.21
CA THR A 110 14.12 5.27 6.28
C THR A 110 14.60 6.65 5.79
N GLU A 111 14.58 6.89 4.49
CA GLU A 111 15.01 8.14 3.85
C GLU A 111 13.83 9.02 3.43
N GLN A 112 12.71 8.42 3.00
CA GLN A 112 11.56 9.14 2.48
C GLN A 112 10.28 8.31 2.47
N SER A 113 9.17 8.98 2.17
CA SER A 113 7.87 8.32 1.95
C SER A 113 7.17 8.92 0.74
N ILE A 114 6.85 8.08 -0.24
CA ILE A 114 6.31 8.51 -1.53
C ILE A 114 4.89 7.97 -1.69
N PHE A 115 3.91 8.86 -1.86
CA PHE A 115 2.56 8.46 -2.23
C PHE A 115 2.41 8.50 -3.74
N VAL A 116 1.82 7.46 -4.32
CA VAL A 116 1.70 7.29 -5.78
C VAL A 116 0.26 6.95 -6.15
N ALA A 117 -0.26 7.64 -7.16
CA ALA A 117 -1.54 7.36 -7.77
C ALA A 117 -1.52 6.02 -8.53
N PRO A 118 -2.64 5.28 -8.58
CA PRO A 118 -2.68 3.90 -9.09
C PRO A 118 -2.22 3.75 -10.55
N THR A 119 -2.42 4.79 -11.35
CA THR A 119 -2.10 4.83 -12.79
C THR A 119 -0.85 5.63 -13.10
N HIS A 120 -0.15 6.16 -12.10
CA HIS A 120 1.12 6.84 -12.29
C HIS A 120 2.26 5.81 -12.29
N PRO A 121 3.33 5.99 -13.09
CA PRO A 121 4.50 5.12 -13.04
C PRO A 121 5.08 5.05 -11.63
N LEU A 122 5.47 3.86 -11.20
CA LEU A 122 6.13 3.68 -9.92
C LEU A 122 7.56 4.21 -10.00
N PRO A 123 8.00 5.07 -9.07
CA PRO A 123 9.38 5.50 -9.02
C PRO A 123 10.31 4.33 -8.69
N PRO A 124 11.59 4.38 -9.08
CA PRO A 124 12.58 3.39 -8.66
C PRO A 124 12.73 3.48 -7.14
N PHE A 125 12.23 2.46 -6.43
CA PHE A 125 12.14 2.48 -4.98
C PHE A 125 12.47 1.11 -4.39
N GLN A 126 13.27 1.10 -3.34
CA GLN A 126 13.54 -0.08 -2.52
C GLN A 126 13.05 0.17 -1.10
N GLY A 127 12.19 -0.71 -0.60
CA GLY A 127 11.63 -0.58 0.75
C GLY A 127 10.31 -1.32 0.88
N VAL A 128 9.35 -0.69 1.55
CA VAL A 128 8.01 -1.24 1.79
C VAL A 128 7.02 -0.62 0.81
N LEU A 129 6.17 -1.43 0.19
CA LEU A 129 4.99 -0.97 -0.54
C LEU A 129 3.73 -1.31 0.24
N ILE A 130 2.85 -0.33 0.42
CA ILE A 130 1.50 -0.52 0.95
C ILE A 130 0.52 -0.02 -0.10
N ALA A 131 -0.23 -0.94 -0.71
CA ALA A 131 -1.27 -0.59 -1.67
C ALA A 131 -2.60 -0.41 -0.94
N TYR A 132 -3.34 0.63 -1.34
CA TYR A 132 -4.62 0.99 -0.76
C TYR A 132 -5.75 0.80 -1.75
N GLY A 133 -6.91 0.42 -1.21
CA GLY A 133 -8.15 0.30 -1.95
C GLY A 133 -9.35 0.76 -1.12
N SER A 134 -10.52 0.72 -1.74
CA SER A 134 -11.80 0.97 -1.10
C SER A 134 -12.75 -0.21 -1.33
N THR A 135 -14.02 -0.04 -0.96
CA THR A 135 -15.06 -1.04 -1.22
C THR A 135 -15.33 -1.24 -2.72
N ARG A 136 -14.80 -0.35 -3.57
CA ARG A 136 -14.86 -0.46 -5.04
C ARG A 136 -13.78 -1.36 -5.60
N THR A 137 -12.64 -1.49 -4.92
CA THR A 137 -11.49 -2.28 -5.35
C THR A 137 -11.86 -3.74 -5.50
N ARG A 138 -11.49 -4.35 -6.63
CA ARG A 138 -11.81 -5.74 -6.96
C ARG A 138 -10.55 -6.56 -7.19
N TYR A 139 -10.61 -7.82 -6.80
CA TYR A 139 -9.61 -8.80 -7.20
C TYR A 139 -9.74 -9.13 -8.69
N LYS A 140 -8.61 -9.16 -9.39
CA LYS A 140 -8.49 -9.63 -10.78
C LYS A 140 -7.37 -10.67 -10.85
N ILE A 141 -7.48 -11.60 -11.79
CA ILE A 141 -6.37 -12.51 -12.06
C ILE A 141 -5.31 -11.73 -12.83
N ASN A 142 -4.13 -11.59 -12.23
CA ASN A 142 -2.96 -11.01 -12.88
C ASN A 142 -1.77 -11.96 -12.77
N THR A 143 -1.25 -12.41 -13.91
CA THR A 143 -0.09 -13.32 -13.96
C THR A 143 1.22 -12.60 -13.70
N LEU A 144 1.25 -11.27 -13.79
CA LEU A 144 2.41 -10.44 -13.48
C LEU A 144 2.57 -10.18 -11.98
N ASP A 145 1.52 -10.37 -11.17
CA ASP A 145 1.63 -10.33 -9.72
C ASP A 145 2.10 -11.72 -9.23
N PRO A 146 3.39 -11.90 -8.89
CA PRO A 146 3.92 -13.22 -8.52
C PRO A 146 3.24 -13.78 -7.27
N LYS A 147 2.60 -12.93 -6.46
CA LYS A 147 1.91 -13.28 -5.22
C LYS A 147 0.39 -13.23 -5.34
N GLY A 148 -0.15 -12.99 -6.55
CA GLY A 148 -1.60 -12.98 -6.79
C GLY A 148 -2.32 -14.28 -6.44
N HIS A 149 -1.58 -15.40 -6.41
CA HIS A 149 -2.09 -16.71 -6.01
C HIS A 149 -2.31 -16.85 -4.49
N GLU A 150 -1.64 -16.05 -3.66
CA GLU A 150 -1.83 -16.08 -2.20
C GLU A 150 -3.25 -15.60 -1.82
N LEU A 151 -3.80 -14.64 -2.59
CA LEU A 151 -5.18 -14.16 -2.39
C LEU A 151 -6.22 -15.25 -2.68
N LYS A 152 -5.97 -16.16 -3.62
CA LYS A 152 -6.85 -17.32 -3.85
C LYS A 152 -6.88 -18.25 -2.63
N LYS A 153 -5.77 -18.40 -1.91
CA LYS A 153 -5.73 -19.21 -0.68
C LYS A 153 -6.57 -18.59 0.44
N LEU A 154 -6.81 -17.28 0.39
CA LEU A 154 -7.73 -16.57 1.29
C LEU A 154 -9.20 -16.65 0.84
N GLY A 155 -9.48 -17.38 -0.26
CA GLY A 155 -10.84 -17.59 -0.77
C GLY A 155 -11.34 -16.50 -1.72
N PHE A 156 -10.47 -15.61 -2.23
CA PHE A 156 -10.87 -14.61 -3.21
C PHE A 156 -11.06 -15.21 -4.61
N GLY A 157 -12.22 -14.96 -5.20
CA GLY A 157 -12.54 -15.20 -6.61
C GLY A 157 -12.43 -13.92 -7.44
N SER A 158 -12.20 -14.08 -8.75
CA SER A 158 -12.12 -12.93 -9.68
C SER A 158 -13.40 -12.09 -9.62
N GLY A 159 -13.26 -10.77 -9.46
CA GLY A 159 -14.36 -9.82 -9.32
C GLY A 159 -14.79 -9.54 -7.87
N ASP A 160 -14.31 -10.33 -6.90
CA ASP A 160 -14.59 -10.10 -5.48
C ASP A 160 -14.06 -8.74 -5.02
N ARG A 161 -14.88 -8.06 -4.21
CA ARG A 161 -14.51 -6.77 -3.62
C ARG A 161 -13.68 -6.95 -2.37
N LEU A 162 -12.84 -5.96 -2.06
CA LEU A 162 -12.21 -5.85 -0.75
C LEU A 162 -13.26 -5.79 0.37
N LYS A 163 -13.00 -6.53 1.45
CA LYS A 163 -13.88 -6.60 2.62
C LYS A 163 -13.11 -6.23 3.88
N ALA A 164 -13.76 -5.50 4.78
CA ALA A 164 -13.13 -4.98 6.00
C ALA A 164 -12.65 -6.08 6.96
N GLU A 165 -13.25 -7.27 6.90
CA GLU A 165 -12.90 -8.42 7.72
C GLU A 165 -11.51 -8.97 7.38
N THR A 166 -11.10 -8.84 6.11
CA THR A 166 -9.84 -9.39 5.59
C THR A 166 -8.83 -8.31 5.21
N HIS A 167 -9.27 -7.06 5.04
CA HIS A 167 -8.45 -5.91 4.67
C HIS A 167 -8.63 -4.79 5.70
N PRO A 168 -7.60 -4.51 6.53
CA PRO A 168 -7.69 -3.52 7.59
C PRO A 168 -8.08 -2.13 7.06
N ILE A 169 -9.11 -1.53 7.67
CA ILE A 169 -9.48 -0.14 7.42
C ILE A 169 -8.47 0.77 8.16
N VAL A 170 -7.77 1.62 7.41
CA VAL A 170 -6.75 2.54 7.93
C VAL A 170 -7.22 4.00 7.99
N ALA A 171 -8.31 4.34 7.28
CA ALA A 171 -8.97 5.63 7.40
C ALA A 171 -10.49 5.50 7.25
N ARG A 172 -11.23 6.32 8.01
CA ARG A 172 -12.69 6.40 8.02
C ARG A 172 -13.12 7.85 7.84
N LYS A 173 -14.35 8.06 7.34
CA LYS A 173 -15.00 9.37 7.37
C LYS A 173 -15.18 9.87 8.80
#